data_AF-A0A9W8E8T7-F1
#
_entry.id   AF-A0A9W8E8T7-F1
#
_cell.length_a   1.000
_cell.length_b   1.000
_cell.length_c   1.000
_cell.angle_alpha   90.00
_cell.angle_beta   90.00
_cell.angle_gamma   90.00
#
_symmetry.space_group_name_H-M   'P 1'
#
loop_
_entity.id
_entity.type
_entity.pdbx_description
1 polymer ?
#
loop_
_entity_poly.entity_id
_entity_poly.type
_entity_poly.pdbx_seq_one_letter_code
_entity_poly.pdbx_strand_id
1 'polypeptide(L)'
;MYECVATFHVFVPLMYWIVLSRGFRSETPLISYCGIAPHSLNLVVVIIEEVLNRHHLHPSHAIVPLAVLLLYLAWSYVLYAIRHEYVYPFLDINVYHGFVALFLVAIALATVIVFFVQLYLHNRRDQWLRHRRQQLVSNRQMTDAALMSQT
;
A
#
# COMPACT_ATOMS: atom_id res chain seq x y z
N MET A 1 4.17 3.14 11.85
CA MET A 1 4.81 2.17 10.96
C MET A 1 3.80 1.35 10.14
N TYR A 2 2.59 1.09 10.67
CA TYR A 2 1.55 0.35 9.94
C TYR A 2 1.16 0.99 8.59
N GLU A 3 1.03 2.31 8.53
CA GLU A 3 0.75 3.05 7.29
C GLU A 3 1.73 2.76 6.14
N CYS A 4 3.00 2.42 6.43
CA CYS A 4 3.95 2.00 5.40
C CYS A 4 3.60 0.64 4.82
N VAL A 5 3.17 -0.31 5.66
CA VAL A 5 2.73 -1.64 5.22
C VAL A 5 1.52 -1.48 4.31
N ALA A 6 0.46 -0.83 4.78
CA ALA A 6 -0.76 -0.60 4.00
C ALA A 6 -0.49 0.10 2.66
N THR A 7 0.40 1.11 2.65
CA THR A 7 0.68 1.90 1.43
C THR A 7 1.59 1.15 0.47
N PHE A 8 2.75 0.66 0.93
CA PHE A 8 3.77 0.10 0.03
C PHE A 8 3.43 -1.29 -0.49
N HIS A 9 2.63 -2.08 0.23
CA HIS A 9 2.18 -3.38 -0.27
C HIS A 9 1.15 -3.26 -1.40
N VAL A 10 0.60 -2.06 -1.64
CA VAL A 10 -0.20 -1.74 -2.84
C VAL A 10 0.61 -0.96 -3.86
N PHE A 11 1.36 0.05 -3.42
CA PHE A 11 2.13 0.93 -4.30
C PHE A 11 3.22 0.18 -5.07
N VAL A 12 3.99 -0.69 -4.41
CA VAL A 12 5.11 -1.39 -5.06
C VAL A 12 4.62 -2.35 -6.15
N PRO A 13 3.61 -3.21 -5.92
CA PRO A 13 3.02 -4.01 -7.00
C PRO A 13 2.46 -3.17 -8.14
N LEU A 14 1.78 -2.05 -7.83
CA LEU A 14 1.27 -1.14 -8.86
C LEU A 14 2.41 -0.61 -9.76
N MET A 15 3.50 -0.13 -9.16
CA MET A 15 4.67 0.33 -9.91
C MET A 15 5.32 -0.79 -10.69
N TYR A 16 5.42 -1.99 -10.13
CA TYR A 16 5.90 -3.16 -10.85
C TYR A 16 5.11 -3.40 -12.12
N TRP A 17 3.78 -3.49 -12.04
CA TRP A 17 2.96 -3.79 -13.22
C TRP A 17 3.00 -2.69 -14.27
N ILE A 18 2.94 -1.42 -13.85
CA ILE A 18 2.88 -0.26 -14.76
C ILE A 18 4.25 0.03 -15.39
N VAL A 19 5.32 0.00 -14.60
CA VAL A 19 6.63 0.56 -14.99
C VAL A 19 7.68 -0.54 -15.15
N LEU A 20 7.81 -1.47 -14.20
CA LEU A 20 8.97 -2.38 -14.16
C LEU A 20 8.74 -3.76 -14.79
N SER A 21 7.50 -4.17 -15.04
CA SER A 21 7.15 -5.55 -15.40
C SER A 21 7.87 -6.08 -16.63
N ARG A 22 8.19 -5.20 -17.58
CA ARG A 22 8.95 -5.54 -18.80
C ARG A 22 10.42 -5.85 -18.49
N GLY A 23 11.04 -5.11 -17.57
CA GLY A 23 12.45 -5.31 -17.19
C GLY A 23 12.70 -6.59 -16.39
N PHE A 24 11.66 -7.14 -15.75
CA PHE A 24 11.75 -8.39 -14.97
C PHE A 24 11.37 -9.64 -15.77
N ARG A 25 10.92 -9.50 -17.03
CA ARG A 25 10.69 -10.65 -17.92
C ARG A 25 12.03 -11.08 -18.51
N SER A 26 12.65 -12.05 -17.86
CA SER A 26 13.88 -12.70 -18.30
C SER A 26 13.56 -14.03 -18.97
N GLU A 27 14.46 -14.50 -19.84
CA GLU A 27 14.39 -15.86 -20.43
C GLU A 27 14.50 -16.96 -19.37
N THR A 28 15.06 -16.65 -18.20
CA THR A 28 15.14 -17.57 -17.07
C THR A 28 13.84 -17.55 -16.25
N PRO A 29 13.11 -18.69 -16.16
CA PRO A 29 11.84 -18.75 -15.43
C PRO A 29 11.97 -18.37 -13.95
N LEU A 30 13.12 -18.70 -13.33
CA LEU A 30 13.39 -18.38 -11.93
C LEU A 30 13.45 -16.87 -11.69
N ILE A 31 14.11 -16.09 -12.55
CA ILE A 31 14.22 -14.63 -12.39
C ILE A 31 12.85 -13.99 -12.58
N SER A 32 12.11 -14.44 -13.60
CA SER A 32 10.73 -13.98 -13.83
C SER A 32 9.82 -14.31 -12.63
N TYR A 33 9.95 -15.50 -12.05
CA TYR A 33 9.21 -15.89 -10.84
C TYR A 33 9.60 -15.02 -9.62
N CYS A 34 10.90 -14.83 -9.36
CA CYS A 34 11.39 -13.97 -8.28
C CYS A 34 10.97 -12.50 -8.47
N GLY A 35 10.74 -12.05 -9.70
CA GLY A 35 10.14 -10.76 -10.00
C GLY A 35 8.64 -10.74 -9.70
N ILE A 36 7.86 -11.68 -10.21
CA ILE A 36 6.39 -11.64 -10.14
C ILE A 36 5.87 -12.02 -8.75
N ALA A 37 6.41 -13.06 -8.13
CA ALA A 37 5.84 -13.67 -6.92
C ALA A 37 5.76 -12.70 -5.72
N PRO A 38 6.82 -11.95 -5.37
CA PRO A 38 6.76 -11.00 -4.24
C PRO A 38 5.72 -9.90 -4.46
N HIS A 39 5.61 -9.38 -5.68
CA HIS A 39 4.67 -8.30 -6.00
C HIS A 39 3.21 -8.79 -5.96
N SER A 40 2.94 -10.00 -6.45
CA SER A 40 1.62 -10.63 -6.34
C SER A 40 1.27 -10.95 -4.88
N LEU A 41 2.22 -11.48 -4.10
CA LEU A 41 2.00 -11.86 -2.71
C LEU A 41 1.75 -10.64 -1.82
N ASN A 42 2.42 -9.50 -2.08
CA ASN A 42 2.15 -8.25 -1.38
C ASN A 42 0.68 -7.80 -1.51
N LEU A 43 0.08 -7.94 -2.71
CA LEU A 43 -1.34 -7.63 -2.91
C LEU A 43 -2.25 -8.60 -2.15
N VAL A 44 -1.90 -9.89 -2.09
CA VAL A 44 -2.70 -10.85 -1.32
C VAL A 44 -2.64 -10.55 0.18
N VAL A 45 -1.42 -10.30 0.70
CA VAL A 45 -1.21 -9.99 2.12
C VAL A 45 -1.95 -8.72 2.51
N VAL A 46 -1.89 -7.66 1.70
CA VAL A 46 -2.57 -6.40 2.05
C VAL A 46 -4.09 -6.54 2.03
N ILE A 47 -4.66 -7.38 1.14
CA ILE A 47 -6.10 -7.68 1.16
C ILE A 47 -6.50 -8.42 2.45
N ILE A 48 -5.71 -9.41 2.87
CA ILE A 48 -5.96 -10.15 4.11
C ILE A 48 -5.86 -9.21 5.33
N GLU A 49 -4.83 -8.38 5.38
CA GLU A 49 -4.66 -7.37 6.41
C GLU A 49 -5.81 -6.36 6.42
N GLU A 50 -6.23 -5.86 5.26
CA GLU A 50 -7.36 -4.93 5.15
C GLU A 50 -8.61 -5.54 5.78
N VAL A 51 -8.87 -6.83 5.57
CA VAL A 51 -10.07 -7.50 6.09
C VAL A 51 -9.97 -7.78 7.60
N LEU A 52 -8.83 -8.26 8.07
CA LEU A 52 -8.68 -8.80 9.43
C LEU A 52 -8.20 -7.76 10.45
N ASN A 53 -7.45 -6.76 10.01
CA ASN A 53 -6.84 -5.80 10.90
C ASN A 53 -7.87 -4.84 11.52
N ARG A 54 -7.56 -4.33 12.72
CA ARG A 54 -8.36 -3.34 13.45
C ARG A 54 -7.64 -2.02 13.66
N HIS A 55 -6.47 -1.84 13.06
CA HIS A 55 -5.73 -0.59 13.15
C HIS A 55 -6.50 0.54 12.47
N HIS A 56 -6.54 1.70 13.11
CA HIS A 56 -7.14 2.91 12.55
C HIS A 56 -6.05 3.75 11.86
N LEU A 57 -6.36 4.23 10.66
CA LEU A 57 -5.49 5.15 9.92
C LEU A 57 -6.02 6.58 10.08
N HIS A 58 -5.11 7.55 10.22
CA HIS A 58 -5.45 8.97 10.26
C HIS A 58 -4.81 9.70 9.08
N PRO A 59 -5.45 10.75 8.51
CA PRO A 59 -4.89 11.51 7.40
C PRO A 59 -3.47 12.04 7.66
N SER A 60 -3.17 12.44 8.90
CA SER A 60 -1.84 12.92 9.31
C SER A 60 -0.74 11.87 9.14
N HIS A 61 -1.08 10.59 9.11
CA HIS A 61 -0.11 9.50 8.96
C HIS A 61 0.48 9.44 7.53
N ALA A 62 -0.08 10.14 6.54
CA ALA A 62 0.44 10.19 5.18
C ALA A 62 1.90 10.65 5.10
N ILE A 63 2.36 11.44 6.07
CA ILE A 63 3.73 11.94 6.14
C ILE A 63 4.75 10.82 6.33
N VAL A 64 4.37 9.73 7.01
CA VAL A 64 5.28 8.62 7.32
C VAL A 64 5.67 7.82 6.06
N PRO A 65 4.75 7.27 5.24
CA PRO A 65 5.13 6.61 4.00
C PRO A 65 5.79 7.58 3.02
N LEU A 66 5.39 8.86 2.99
CA LEU A 66 6.07 9.85 2.16
C LEU A 66 7.53 10.06 2.58
N ALA A 67 7.81 10.20 3.88
CA ALA A 67 9.16 10.34 4.39
C ALA A 67 10.03 9.10 4.09
N VAL A 68 9.47 7.90 4.31
CA VAL A 68 10.18 6.65 4.01
C VAL A 68 10.49 6.53 2.52
N LEU A 69 9.55 6.91 1.64
CA LEU A 69 9.78 6.93 0.20
C LEU A 69 10.92 7.88 -0.18
N LEU A 70 10.93 9.11 0.36
CA LEU A 70 11.98 10.09 0.06
C LEU A 70 13.35 9.59 0.52
N LEU A 71 13.42 8.97 1.71
CA LEU A 71 14.66 8.34 2.21
C LEU A 71 15.11 7.20 1.29
N TYR A 72 14.18 6.38 0.82
CA TYR A 72 14.48 5.28 -0.10
C TYR A 72 14.97 5.78 -1.48
N LEU A 73 14.36 6.85 -2.00
CA LEU A 73 14.81 7.48 -3.25
C LEU A 73 16.20 8.10 -3.08
N ALA A 74 16.46 8.78 -1.96
CA ALA A 74 17.80 9.28 -1.64
C ALA A 74 18.82 8.13 -1.53
N TRP A 75 18.44 7.02 -0.90
CA TRP A 75 19.28 5.83 -0.80
C TRP A 75 19.66 5.26 -2.17
N SER A 76 18.77 5.32 -3.16
CA SER A 76 19.09 4.87 -4.53
C SER A 76 20.23 5.67 -5.17
N TYR A 77 20.36 6.97 -4.86
CA TYR A 77 21.49 7.80 -5.31
C TYR A 77 22.78 7.48 -4.56
N VAL A 78 22.70 7.11 -3.29
CA VAL A 78 23.86 6.60 -2.54
C VAL A 78 24.36 5.29 -3.19
N LEU A 79 23.46 4.40 -3.57
CA LEU A 79 23.82 3.16 -4.28
C LEU A 79 24.45 3.44 -5.65
N TYR A 80 23.94 4.42 -6.39
CA TYR A 80 24.56 4.87 -7.64
C TYR A 80 25.99 5.38 -7.42
N ALA A 81 26.22 6.16 -6.37
CA ALA A 81 27.57 6.65 -6.05
C ALA A 81 28.57 5.52 -5.75
N ILE A 82 28.09 4.37 -5.27
CA ILE A 82 28.93 3.20 -4.93
C ILE A 82 29.09 2.25 -6.12
N ARG A 83 28.02 1.99 -6.87
CA ARG A 83 27.96 0.95 -7.90
C ARG A 83 28.04 1.49 -9.32
N HIS A 84 27.94 2.80 -9.49
CA HIS A 84 27.85 3.50 -10.78
C HIS A 84 26.67 3.06 -11.66
N GLU A 85 25.67 2.39 -11.07
CA GLU A 85 24.47 1.89 -11.74
C GLU A 85 23.22 2.32 -10.97
N TYR A 86 22.22 2.81 -11.70
CA TYR A 86 20.93 3.17 -11.13
C TYR A 86 20.10 1.90 -10.88
N VAL A 87 19.61 1.74 -9.64
CA VAL A 87 18.69 0.65 -9.28
C VAL A 87 17.39 0.73 -10.09
N TYR A 88 16.99 1.95 -10.43
CA TYR A 88 15.78 2.23 -11.18
C TYR A 88 16.11 3.01 -12.45
N PRO A 89 15.81 2.47 -13.65
CA PRO A 89 16.12 3.15 -14.90
C PRO A 89 15.50 4.54 -15.02
N PHE A 90 14.31 4.76 -14.44
CA PHE A 90 13.61 6.04 -14.47
C PHE A 90 14.28 7.15 -13.62
N LEU A 91 15.30 6.81 -12.82
CA LEU A 91 16.11 7.78 -12.08
C LEU A 91 17.38 8.18 -12.83
N ASP A 92 17.67 7.55 -13.97
CA ASP A 92 18.89 7.82 -14.73
C ASP A 92 18.81 9.20 -15.41
N ILE A 93 19.56 10.14 -14.85
CA ILE A 93 19.65 11.52 -15.35
C ILE A 93 20.29 11.59 -16.73
N ASN A 94 21.13 10.62 -17.11
CA ASN A 94 21.77 10.61 -18.43
C ASN A 94 20.79 10.21 -19.53
N VAL A 95 19.74 9.44 -19.18
CA VAL A 95 18.69 9.04 -20.11
C VAL A 95 17.56 10.06 -20.11
N TYR A 96 17.04 10.38 -18.93
CA TYR A 96 15.80 11.14 -18.80
C TYR A 96 16.00 12.63 -18.49
N HIS A 97 17.22 13.08 -18.19
CA HIS A 97 17.55 14.48 -17.97
C HIS A 97 16.58 15.15 -16.96
N GLY A 98 15.96 16.27 -17.33
CA GLY A 98 14.99 16.98 -16.48
C GLY A 98 13.69 16.20 -16.18
N PHE A 99 13.37 15.16 -16.95
CA PHE A 99 12.18 14.33 -16.70
C PHE A 99 12.28 13.49 -15.42
N VAL A 100 13.49 13.29 -14.88
CA VAL A 100 13.66 12.60 -13.58
C VAL A 100 12.91 13.33 -12.47
N ALA A 101 12.90 14.67 -12.47
CA ALA A 101 12.14 15.45 -11.49
C ALA A 101 10.63 15.17 -11.58
N LEU A 102 10.10 15.01 -12.80
CA LEU A 102 8.70 14.65 -13.01
C LEU A 102 8.39 13.25 -12.46
N PHE A 103 9.27 12.27 -12.68
CA PHE A 103 9.11 10.92 -12.12
C PHE A 103 9.11 10.94 -10.58
N LEU A 104 10.02 11.70 -9.96
CA LEU A 104 10.07 11.82 -8.50
C LEU A 104 8.77 12.41 -7.93
N VAL A 105 8.27 13.49 -8.53
CA VAL A 105 7.00 14.12 -8.12
C VAL A 105 5.82 13.18 -8.36
N ALA A 106 5.78 12.49 -9.50
CA ALA A 106 4.72 11.54 -9.83
C ALA A 106 4.68 10.37 -8.84
N ILE A 107 5.84 9.82 -8.45
CA ILE A 107 5.96 8.73 -7.48
C ILE A 107 5.54 9.19 -6.07
N ALA A 108 5.94 10.39 -5.65
CA ALA A 108 5.51 10.97 -4.38
C ALA A 108 3.99 11.18 -4.35
N LEU A 109 3.41 11.75 -5.42
CA LEU A 109 1.97 11.96 -5.54
C LEU A 109 1.21 10.64 -5.55
N ALA A 110 1.66 9.65 -6.32
CA ALA A 110 1.06 8.33 -6.37
C ALA A 110 1.06 7.65 -5.00
N THR A 111 2.13 7.82 -4.21
CA THR A 111 2.21 7.28 -2.83
C THR A 111 1.16 7.93 -1.93
N VAL A 112 0.99 9.25 -2.01
CA VAL A 112 -0.06 9.97 -1.26
C VAL A 112 -1.45 9.51 -1.68
N ILE A 113 -1.70 9.37 -2.98
CA ILE A 113 -2.99 8.88 -3.51
C ILE A 113 -3.28 7.47 -2.97
N VAL A 114 -2.33 6.55 -3.08
CA VAL A 114 -2.49 5.17 -2.57
C VAL A 114 -2.79 5.19 -1.07
N PHE A 115 -2.08 6.00 -0.29
CA PHE A 115 -2.35 6.14 1.15
C PHE A 115 -3.80 6.58 1.42
N PHE A 116 -4.29 7.60 0.72
CA PHE A 116 -5.67 8.07 0.91
C PHE A 116 -6.72 7.05 0.46
N VAL A 117 -6.44 6.27 -0.57
CA VAL A 117 -7.28 5.13 -0.97
C VAL A 117 -7.33 4.09 0.15
N GLN A 118 -6.19 3.71 0.73
CA GLN A 118 -6.14 2.77 1.85
C GLN A 118 -6.87 3.31 3.09
N LEU A 119 -6.66 4.58 3.43
CA LEU A 119 -7.39 5.26 4.50
C LEU A 119 -8.90 5.20 4.28
N TYR A 120 -9.36 5.43 3.06
CA TYR A 120 -10.78 5.33 2.71
C TYR A 120 -11.31 3.90 2.90
N LEU A 121 -10.59 2.89 2.41
CA LEU A 121 -10.98 1.49 2.55
C LEU A 121 -11.09 1.06 4.02
N HIS A 122 -10.09 1.42 4.84
CA HIS A 122 -10.08 1.14 6.28
C HIS A 122 -11.28 1.78 6.98
N ASN A 123 -11.55 3.05 6.69
CA ASN A 123 -12.67 3.77 7.27
C ASN A 123 -14.01 3.15 6.88
N ARG A 124 -14.16 2.72 5.62
CA ARG A 124 -15.38 2.05 5.13
C ARG A 124 -15.60 0.70 5.80
N ARG A 125 -14.55 -0.12 5.92
CA ARG A 125 -14.59 -1.38 6.68
C ARG A 125 -15.03 -1.14 8.12
N ASP A 126 -14.42 -0.18 8.79
CA ASP A 126 -14.71 0.10 10.20
C ASP A 126 -16.13 0.63 10.41
N GLN A 127 -16.63 1.48 9.50
CA GLN A 127 -18.03 1.91 9.49
C GLN A 127 -18.98 0.71 9.34
N TRP A 128 -18.69 -0.18 8.40
CA TRP A 128 -19.50 -1.38 8.18
C TRP A 128 -19.54 -2.29 9.41
N LEU A 129 -18.39 -2.56 10.04
CA LEU A 129 -18.30 -3.36 11.26
C LEU A 129 -19.05 -2.73 12.43
N ARG A 130 -18.96 -1.40 12.59
CA ARG A 130 -19.71 -0.67 13.63
C ARG A 130 -21.22 -0.80 13.44
N HIS A 131 -21.73 -0.62 12.22
CA HIS A 131 -23.15 -0.77 11.92
C HIS A 131 -23.65 -2.20 12.20
N ARG A 132 -22.90 -3.23 11.79
CA ARG A 132 -23.24 -4.64 12.07
C ARG A 132 -23.31 -4.92 13.57
N ARG A 133 -22.37 -4.40 14.35
CA ARG A 133 -22.37 -4.58 15.80
C ARG A 133 -23.59 -3.93 16.47
N GLN A 134 -23.95 -2.71 16.05
CA GLN A 134 -25.13 -2.01 16.58
C GLN A 134 -26.42 -2.78 16.31
N GLN A 135 -26.59 -3.33 15.10
CA GLN A 135 -27.73 -4.18 14.75
C GLN A 135 -27.83 -5.42 15.64
N LEU A 136 -26.71 -6.11 15.88
CA LEU A 136 -26.69 -7.31 16.73
C LEU A 136 -27.04 -7.02 18.19
N VAL A 137 -26.53 -5.91 18.75
CA VAL A 137 -26.84 -5.50 20.13
C VAL A 137 -28.32 -5.11 20.26
N SER A 138 -28.84 -4.32 19.32
CA SER A 138 -30.26 -3.95 19.28
C SER A 138 -31.17 -5.17 19.22
N ASN A 139 -30.88 -6.13 18.33
CA ASN A 139 -31.67 -7.35 18.21
C ASN A 139 -31.66 -8.16 19.51
N ARG A 140 -30.51 -8.27 20.17
CA ARG A 140 -30.39 -8.99 21.45
C ARG A 140 -31.25 -8.35 22.54
N GLN A 141 -31.23 -7.02 22.66
CA GLN A 141 -32.04 -6.30 23.65
C GLN A 141 -33.55 -6.49 23.42
N MET A 142 -33.99 -6.51 22.17
CA MET A 142 -35.39 -6.78 21.82
C MET A 142 -35.80 -8.22 22.18
N THR A 143 -34.93 -9.19 21.91
CA THR A 143 -35.16 -10.59 22.30
C THR A 143 -35.24 -10.75 23.82
N ASP A 144 -34.29 -10.15 24.56
CA ASP A 144 -34.26 -10.25 26.04
C ASP A 144 -35.50 -9.59 26.67
N ALA A 145 -35.95 -8.44 26.15
CA ALA A 145 -37.15 -7.76 26.62
C ALA A 145 -38.43 -8.58 26.37
N ALA A 146 -38.53 -9.24 25.21
CA ALA A 146 -39.67 -10.10 24.89
C ALA A 146 -39.76 -11.31 25.81
N LEU A 147 -38.63 -11.89 26.21
CA LEU A 147 -38.60 -13.02 27.16
C LEU A 147 -39.03 -12.60 28.57
N MET A 148 -38.62 -11.43 29.04
CA MET A 148 -39.01 -10.91 30.36
C MET A 148 -40.52 -10.59 30.47
N SER A 149 -41.17 -10.21 29.37
CA SER A 149 -42.62 -9.97 29.39
C SER A 149 -43.49 -11.25 29.48
N GLN A 150 -42.89 -12.43 29.33
CA GLN A 150 -43.61 -13.71 29.34
C GLN A 150 -43.51 -14.48 30.68
N THR A 151 -42.67 -14.01 31.60
CA THR A 151 -42.46 -14.56 32.95
C THR A 151 -43.18 -13.74 34.00
#